data_AF-A0A1V4SUX9-F1
#
_entry.id   AF-A0A1V4SUX9-F1
#
_cell.length_a   1.000
_cell.length_b   1.000
_cell.length_c   1.000
_cell.angle_alpha   90.00
_cell.angle_beta   90.00
_cell.angle_gamma   90.00
#
_symmetry.space_group_name_H-M   'P 1'
#
loop_
_entity.id
_entity.type
_entity.pdbx_description
1 polymer ?
#
loop_
_entity_poly.entity_id
_entity_poly.type
_entity_poly.pdbx_seq_one_letter_code
_entity_poly.pdbx_strand_id
1 'polypeptide(L)'
;MKNYEEAYKDYRNNMSLKDIAEKYNVKLNTVNSWRKRYSWVEKLRQEPTLRDEIKNNLLRQLEENNISGKHFIDLIEDYMNFFDIKNELQEDIKQRGAMTYWTRGRESGWKKNESLDALNKVNTQMLKILSELRLKPVEIAASIGDDDDEI
;
A
#
# COMPACT_ATOMS: atom_id res chain seq x y z
N MET A 1 -11.35 4.77 -21.37
CA MET A 1 -10.76 5.71 -20.38
C MET A 1 -9.70 6.55 -21.08
N LYS A 2 -9.43 7.79 -20.68
CA LYS A 2 -8.40 8.60 -21.37
C LYS A 2 -7.01 8.24 -20.82
N ASN A 3 -5.99 8.15 -21.67
CA ASN A 3 -4.64 7.69 -21.27
C ASN A 3 -4.04 8.44 -20.07
N TYR A 4 -4.36 9.72 -19.88
CA TYR A 4 -3.86 10.51 -18.75
C TYR A 4 -4.58 10.19 -17.42
N GLU A 5 -5.78 9.60 -17.45
CA GLU A 5 -6.50 9.19 -16.24
C GLU A 5 -5.91 7.90 -15.69
N GLU A 6 -5.58 6.95 -16.56
CA GLU A 6 -4.89 5.72 -16.15
C GLU A 6 -3.44 6.00 -15.74
N ALA A 7 -2.73 6.85 -16.47
CA ALA A 7 -1.38 7.29 -16.09
C ALA A 7 -1.37 8.01 -14.72
N TYR A 8 -2.45 8.70 -14.35
CA TYR A 8 -2.60 9.26 -13.00
C TYR A 8 -2.74 8.16 -11.94
N LYS A 9 -3.48 7.08 -12.22
CA LYS A 9 -3.58 5.92 -11.30
C LYS A 9 -2.20 5.28 -11.06
N ASP A 10 -1.40 5.12 -12.11
CA ASP A 10 -0.03 4.61 -11.97
C ASP A 10 0.85 5.57 -11.16
N TYR A 11 0.74 6.88 -11.41
CA TYR A 11 1.43 7.91 -10.64
C TYR A 11 1.04 7.88 -9.16
N ARG A 12 -0.26 7.74 -8.85
CA ARG A 12 -0.79 7.58 -7.48
C ARG A 12 -0.21 6.33 -6.80
N ASN A 13 0.06 5.27 -7.55
CA ASN A 13 0.67 4.03 -7.07
C ASN A 13 2.22 4.10 -7.00
N ASN A 14 2.79 5.31 -6.92
CA ASN A 14 4.23 5.56 -6.84
C ASN A 14 5.06 5.12 -8.06
N MET A 15 4.44 4.90 -9.23
CA MET A 15 5.19 4.65 -10.46
C MET A 15 5.91 5.93 -10.92
N SER A 16 7.17 5.82 -11.33
CA SER A 16 7.93 7.00 -11.76
C SER A 16 7.37 7.56 -13.07
N LEU A 17 7.49 8.88 -13.29
CA LEU A 17 7.05 9.51 -14.54
C LEU A 17 7.76 8.93 -15.77
N LYS A 18 8.98 8.40 -15.58
CA LYS A 18 9.75 7.72 -16.62
C LYS A 18 9.11 6.38 -16.96
N ASP A 19 8.79 5.56 -15.96
CA ASP A 19 8.17 4.25 -16.17
C ASP A 19 6.75 4.40 -16.75
N ILE A 20 6.01 5.44 -16.34
CA ILE A 20 4.71 5.78 -16.95
C ILE A 20 4.90 6.17 -18.42
N ALA A 21 5.92 6.97 -18.74
CA ALA A 21 6.21 7.35 -20.12
C ALA A 21 6.51 6.12 -20.99
N GLU A 22 7.32 5.18 -20.47
CA GLU A 22 7.63 3.91 -21.12
C GLU A 22 6.38 3.03 -21.28
N LYS A 23 5.59 2.82 -20.20
CA LYS A 23 4.38 2.00 -20.19
C LYS A 23 3.35 2.44 -21.23
N TYR A 24 3.15 3.75 -21.36
CA TYR A 24 2.19 4.33 -22.32
C TYR A 24 2.81 4.65 -23.69
N ASN A 25 4.08 4.30 -23.91
CA ASN A 25 4.84 4.60 -25.12
C ASN A 25 4.75 6.09 -25.54
N VAL A 26 4.90 6.99 -24.57
CA VAL A 26 4.91 8.45 -24.76
C VAL A 26 6.23 9.05 -24.28
N LYS A 27 6.56 10.26 -24.75
CA LYS A 27 7.74 10.97 -24.25
C LYS A 27 7.50 11.43 -22.80
N LEU A 28 8.55 11.45 -21.99
CA LEU A 28 8.51 11.98 -20.61
C LEU A 28 7.88 13.39 -20.51
N ASN A 29 8.15 14.25 -21.50
CA ASN A 29 7.56 15.59 -21.58
C ASN A 29 6.03 15.58 -21.69
N THR A 30 5.47 14.58 -22.37
CA THR A 30 4.01 14.39 -22.46
C THR A 30 3.42 14.11 -21.08
N VAL A 31 4.03 13.19 -20.32
CA VAL A 31 3.61 12.86 -18.96
C VAL A 31 3.78 14.05 -18.02
N ASN A 32 4.90 14.78 -18.10
CA ASN A 32 5.10 16.03 -17.34
C ASN A 32 4.00 17.04 -17.63
N SER A 33 3.58 17.13 -18.89
CA SER A 33 2.50 18.03 -19.25
C SER A 33 1.14 17.57 -18.76
N TRP A 34 0.86 16.26 -18.70
CA TRP A 34 -0.34 15.73 -18.05
C TRP A 34 -0.34 16.05 -16.55
N ARG A 35 0.79 15.79 -15.87
CA ARG A 35 0.98 16.08 -14.44
C ARG A 35 0.62 17.53 -14.09
N LYS A 36 1.03 18.47 -14.94
CA LYS A 36 0.72 19.90 -14.80
C LYS A 36 -0.72 20.24 -15.20
N ARG A 37 -1.17 19.83 -16.39
CA ARG A 37 -2.48 20.21 -16.95
C ARG A 37 -3.66 19.67 -16.15
N TYR A 38 -3.53 18.47 -15.59
CA TYR A 38 -4.58 17.80 -14.85
C TYR A 38 -4.37 17.86 -13.33
N SER A 39 -3.47 18.73 -12.87
CA SER A 39 -3.19 19.00 -11.46
C SER A 39 -2.95 17.73 -10.63
N TRP A 40 -2.20 16.77 -11.17
CA TRP A 40 -2.00 15.45 -10.53
C TRP A 40 -1.46 15.57 -9.11
N VAL A 41 -0.56 16.51 -8.86
CA VAL A 41 0.02 16.73 -7.53
C VAL A 41 -1.03 17.21 -6.53
N GLU A 42 -1.93 18.09 -6.96
CA GLU A 42 -2.98 18.62 -6.09
C GLU A 42 -4.07 17.57 -5.84
N LYS A 43 -4.45 16.81 -6.87
CA LYS A 43 -5.36 15.67 -6.72
C LYS A 43 -4.82 14.63 -5.75
N LEU A 44 -3.53 14.27 -5.87
CA LEU A 44 -2.90 13.28 -4.99
C LEU A 44 -2.88 13.73 -3.53
N ARG A 45 -2.80 15.04 -3.26
CA ARG A 45 -2.83 15.59 -1.89
C ARG A 45 -4.22 15.56 -1.27
N GLN A 46 -5.26 15.65 -2.08
CA GLN A 46 -6.65 15.69 -1.63
C GLN A 46 -7.28 14.29 -1.56
N GLU A 47 -6.78 13.34 -2.36
CA GLU A 47 -7.25 11.97 -2.35
C GLU A 47 -6.73 11.20 -1.12
N PRO A 48 -7.58 10.35 -0.50
CA PRO A 48 -7.14 9.52 0.59
C PRO A 48 -6.04 8.57 0.12
N THR A 49 -5.02 8.38 0.96
CA THR A 49 -4.00 7.38 0.71
C THR A 49 -4.57 5.98 0.95
N LEU A 50 -3.92 4.93 0.44
CA LEU A 50 -4.28 3.56 0.78
C LEU A 50 -4.30 3.34 2.32
N ARG A 51 -3.38 4.00 3.03
CA ARG A 51 -3.34 3.99 4.50
C ARG A 51 -4.63 4.56 5.08
N ASP A 52 -5.11 5.69 4.58
CA ASP A 52 -6.35 6.32 5.03
C ASP A 52 -7.58 5.48 4.66
N GLU A 53 -7.61 4.91 3.46
CA GLU A 53 -8.68 4.02 3.01
C GLU A 53 -8.80 2.80 3.92
N ILE A 54 -7.68 2.15 4.26
CA ILE A 54 -7.65 1.01 5.19
C ILE A 54 -8.12 1.44 6.59
N LYS A 55 -7.59 2.56 7.13
CA LYS A 55 -7.97 3.05 8.46
C LYS A 55 -9.47 3.35 8.53
N ASN A 56 -10.00 4.09 7.56
CA ASN A 56 -11.43 4.45 7.51
C ASN A 56 -12.31 3.22 7.33
N ASN A 57 -11.86 2.23 6.55
CA ASN A 57 -12.58 0.97 6.40
C ASN A 57 -12.64 0.20 7.73
N LEU A 58 -11.53 0.08 8.46
CA LEU A 58 -11.51 -0.58 9.78
C LEU A 58 -12.40 0.13 10.80
N LEU A 59 -12.37 1.47 10.82
CA LEU A 59 -13.25 2.27 11.68
C LEU A 59 -14.73 2.03 11.36
N ARG A 60 -15.09 2.06 10.07
CA ARG A 60 -16.46 1.78 9.62
C ARG A 60 -16.91 0.37 10.02
N GLN A 61 -16.05 -0.63 9.89
CA GLN A 61 -16.40 -2.00 10.29
C GLN A 61 -16.63 -2.13 11.80
N LEU A 62 -15.92 -1.36 12.64
CA LEU A 62 -16.23 -1.33 14.08
C LEU A 62 -17.63 -0.75 14.34
N GLU A 63 -17.97 0.34 13.67
CA GLU A 63 -19.29 0.97 13.79
C GLU A 63 -20.40 0.02 13.32
N GLU A 64 -20.24 -0.62 12.16
CA GLU A 64 -21.21 -1.57 11.59
C GLU A 64 -21.44 -2.79 12.48
N ASN A 65 -20.40 -3.26 13.18
CA ASN A 65 -20.50 -4.37 14.12
C ASN A 65 -20.95 -3.93 15.52
N ASN A 66 -21.33 -2.66 15.72
CA ASN A 66 -21.64 -2.05 17.02
C ASN A 66 -20.55 -2.27 18.09
N ILE A 67 -19.30 -2.40 17.65
CA ILE A 67 -18.14 -2.55 18.54
C ILE A 67 -17.69 -1.15 18.92
N SER A 68 -17.87 -0.79 20.19
CA SER A 68 -17.48 0.52 20.72
C SER A 68 -16.49 0.39 21.87
N GLY A 69 -15.53 1.31 21.92
CA GLY A 69 -14.51 1.34 22.96
C GLY A 69 -13.25 2.04 22.48
N LYS A 70 -12.71 2.95 23.31
CA LYS A 70 -11.48 3.69 22.97
C LYS A 70 -10.29 2.75 22.69
N HIS A 71 -10.23 1.60 23.37
CA HIS A 71 -9.19 0.60 23.16
C HIS A 71 -9.22 -0.05 21.77
N PHE A 72 -10.39 -0.19 21.13
CA PHE A 72 -10.46 -0.71 19.77
C PHE A 72 -10.00 0.32 18.72
N ILE A 73 -10.28 1.60 18.96
CA ILE A 73 -9.75 2.69 18.13
C ILE A 73 -8.23 2.76 18.25
N ASP A 74 -7.70 2.60 19.47
CA ASP A 74 -6.25 2.54 19.74
C ASP A 74 -5.60 1.35 19.02
N LEU A 75 -6.22 0.17 19.06
CA LEU A 75 -5.78 -1.01 18.31
C LEU A 75 -5.77 -0.79 16.78
N ILE A 76 -6.72 -0.01 16.25
CA ILE A 76 -6.67 0.38 14.83
C ILE A 76 -5.46 1.28 14.57
N GLU A 77 -5.16 2.22 15.46
CA GLU A 77 -3.97 3.07 15.28
C GLU A 77 -2.68 2.24 15.35
N ASP A 78 -2.59 1.28 16.27
CA ASP A 78 -1.49 0.31 16.33
C ASP A 78 -1.38 -0.48 15.02
N TYR A 79 -2.49 -0.94 14.46
CA TYR A 79 -2.50 -1.60 13.16
C TYR A 79 -1.95 -0.69 12.05
N MET A 80 -2.30 0.59 12.05
CA MET A 80 -1.80 1.55 11.06
C MET A 80 -0.30 1.84 11.25
N ASN A 81 0.19 1.90 12.49
CA ASN A 81 1.62 2.00 12.77
C ASN A 81 2.37 0.76 12.25
N PHE A 82 1.82 -0.43 12.46
CA PHE A 82 2.40 -1.66 11.91
C PHE A 82 2.33 -1.71 10.38
N PHE A 83 1.30 -1.14 9.76
CA PHE A 83 1.22 -1.01 8.30
C PHE A 83 2.39 -0.19 7.75
N ASP A 84 2.73 0.93 8.39
CA ASP A 84 3.84 1.78 7.99
C ASP A 84 5.18 1.02 8.14
N ILE A 85 5.42 0.43 9.31
CA ILE A 85 6.62 -0.39 9.58
C ILE A 85 6.74 -1.55 8.58
N LYS A 86 5.64 -2.24 8.28
CA LYS A 86 5.60 -3.34 7.30
C LYS A 86 6.06 -2.85 5.92
N ASN A 87 5.59 -1.69 5.47
CA ASN A 87 5.97 -1.15 4.17
C ASN A 87 7.45 -0.75 4.13
N GLU A 88 7.98 -0.17 5.21
CA GLU A 88 9.41 0.13 5.33
C GLU A 88 10.27 -1.13 5.26
N LEU A 89 9.88 -2.19 5.98
CA LEU A 89 10.58 -3.48 5.96
C LEU A 89 10.52 -4.15 4.57
N GLN A 90 9.37 -4.06 3.88
CA GLN A 90 9.24 -4.57 2.51
C GLN A 90 10.14 -3.81 1.54
N GLU A 91 10.20 -2.49 1.68
CA GLU A 91 11.04 -1.65 0.83
C GLU A 91 12.53 -1.96 1.06
N ASP A 92 12.94 -2.11 2.31
CA ASP A 92 14.28 -2.55 2.67
C ASP A 92 14.65 -3.91 2.04
N ILE A 93 13.74 -4.89 2.09
CA ILE A 93 13.96 -6.21 1.48
C ILE A 93 14.07 -6.10 -0.05
N LYS A 94 13.28 -5.25 -0.70
CA LYS A 94 13.40 -5.02 -2.15
C LYS A 94 14.75 -4.41 -2.52
N GLN A 95 15.24 -3.48 -1.71
CA GLN A 95 16.49 -2.77 -1.98
C GLN A 95 17.74 -3.61 -1.66
N ARG A 96 17.77 -4.28 -0.50
CA ARG A 96 18.95 -5.00 -0.03
C ARG A 96 18.91 -6.50 -0.28
N GLY A 97 17.76 -7.04 -0.65
CA GLY A 97 17.56 -8.47 -0.87
C GLY A 97 17.46 -9.29 0.43
N ALA A 98 17.38 -10.62 0.26
CA ALA A 98 17.22 -11.56 1.36
C ALA A 98 18.52 -11.76 2.19
N MET A 99 19.67 -11.51 1.57
CA MET A 99 20.99 -11.57 2.20
C MET A 99 21.64 -10.20 2.12
N THR A 100 22.23 -9.77 3.23
CA THR A 100 22.85 -8.47 3.37
C THR A 100 24.31 -8.66 3.74
N TYR A 101 25.19 -7.90 3.10
CA TYR A 101 26.60 -7.92 3.42
C TYR A 101 26.86 -7.06 4.66
N TRP A 102 27.59 -7.59 5.63
CA TRP A 102 28.01 -6.85 6.81
C TRP A 102 29.54 -6.78 6.86
N THR A 103 30.04 -5.70 7.46
CA THR A 103 31.46 -5.49 7.71
C THR A 103 31.66 -4.94 9.12
N ARG A 104 32.69 -5.45 9.81
CA ARG A 104 33.13 -4.99 11.11
C ARG A 104 34.65 -4.99 11.16
N GLY A 105 35.26 -3.85 10.81
CA GLY A 105 36.71 -3.74 10.71
C GLY A 105 37.27 -4.66 9.62
N ARG A 106 38.06 -5.67 9.99
CA ARG A 106 38.63 -6.65 9.04
C ARG A 106 37.71 -7.83 8.76
N GLU A 107 36.67 -8.04 9.56
CA GLU A 107 35.72 -9.11 9.37
C GLU A 107 34.59 -8.66 8.45
N SER A 108 34.15 -9.56 7.58
CA SER A 108 33.01 -9.31 6.71
C SER A 108 32.35 -10.61 6.30
N GLY A 109 31.10 -10.54 5.89
CA GLY A 109 30.39 -11.71 5.42
C GLY A 109 28.96 -11.39 4.99
N TRP A 110 28.28 -12.41 4.50
CA TRP A 110 26.85 -12.33 4.20
C TRP A 110 26.06 -12.83 5.39
N LYS A 111 25.05 -12.07 5.79
CA LYS A 111 24.07 -12.48 6.80
C LYS A 111 22.67 -12.33 6.25
N LYS A 112 21.71 -13.05 6.84
CA LYS A 112 20.30 -12.89 6.53
C LYS A 112 19.87 -11.44 6.80
N ASN A 113 19.03 -10.89 5.93
CA ASN A 113 18.43 -9.58 6.17
C ASN A 113 17.49 -9.65 7.39
N GLU A 114 17.80 -8.88 8.44
CA GLU A 114 17.03 -8.83 9.69
C GLU A 114 15.58 -8.36 9.46
N SER A 115 15.34 -7.58 8.40
CA SER A 115 14.01 -7.13 8.00
C SER A 115 13.07 -8.27 7.64
N LEU A 116 13.58 -9.43 7.18
CA LEU A 116 12.75 -10.60 6.90
C LEU A 116 12.08 -11.13 8.17
N ASP A 117 12.85 -11.23 9.26
CA ASP A 117 12.35 -11.74 10.53
C ASP A 117 11.46 -10.72 11.23
N ALA A 118 11.82 -9.43 11.14
CA ALA A 118 10.97 -8.35 11.62
C ALA A 118 9.62 -8.32 10.87
N LEU A 119 9.62 -8.47 9.55
CA LEU A 119 8.42 -8.44 8.72
C LEU A 119 7.43 -9.55 9.11
N ASN A 120 7.93 -10.77 9.33
CA ASN A 120 7.10 -11.88 9.79
C ASN A 120 6.47 -11.61 11.16
N LYS A 121 7.22 -10.99 12.07
CA LYS A 121 6.71 -10.62 13.40
C LYS A 121 5.64 -9.53 13.30
N VAL A 122 5.88 -8.49 12.51
CA VAL A 122 4.91 -7.40 12.27
C VAL A 122 3.63 -7.95 11.67
N ASN A 123 3.72 -8.75 10.60
CA ASN A 123 2.55 -9.39 9.99
C ASN A 123 1.77 -10.24 11.01
N THR A 124 2.47 -10.98 11.87
CA THR A 124 1.83 -11.77 12.94
C THR A 124 1.05 -10.88 13.91
N GLN A 125 1.61 -9.74 14.34
CA GLN A 125 0.92 -8.82 15.23
C GLN A 125 -0.28 -8.16 14.55
N MET A 126 -0.15 -7.75 13.28
CA MET A 126 -1.25 -7.20 12.49
C MET A 126 -2.43 -8.18 12.39
N LEU A 127 -2.17 -9.46 12.13
CA LEU A 127 -3.22 -10.49 12.08
C LEU A 127 -3.89 -10.72 13.44
N LYS A 128 -3.13 -10.64 14.54
CA LYS A 128 -3.69 -10.72 15.90
C LYS A 128 -4.61 -9.56 16.19
N ILE A 129 -4.23 -8.33 15.84
CA ILE A 129 -5.09 -7.16 16.00
C ILE A 129 -6.40 -7.34 15.24
N LEU A 130 -6.35 -7.75 13.97
CA LEU A 130 -7.57 -8.02 13.19
C LEU A 130 -8.47 -9.08 13.86
N SER A 131 -7.87 -10.13 14.42
CA SER A 131 -8.59 -11.15 15.18
C SER A 131 -9.24 -10.59 16.46
N GLU A 132 -8.55 -9.70 17.17
CA GLU A 132 -9.05 -9.07 18.41
C GLU A 132 -10.16 -8.06 18.13
N LEU A 133 -10.08 -7.34 17.02
CA LEU A 133 -11.15 -6.46 16.53
C LEU A 133 -12.40 -7.26 16.10
N ARG A 134 -12.30 -8.60 16.01
CA ARG A 134 -13.38 -9.53 15.61
C ARG A 134 -14.03 -9.16 14.28
N LEU A 135 -13.25 -8.52 13.40
CA LEU A 135 -13.71 -8.10 12.10
C LEU A 135 -13.80 -9.33 11.20
N LYS A 136 -15.00 -9.63 10.70
CA LYS A 136 -15.17 -10.66 9.67
C LYS A 136 -14.55 -10.16 8.37
N PRO A 137 -13.97 -11.04 7.53
CA PRO A 137 -13.65 -10.68 6.17
C PRO A 137 -14.91 -10.11 5.51
N VAL A 138 -14.86 -8.86 5.06
CA VAL A 138 -15.89 -8.35 4.17
C VAL A 138 -15.73 -9.14 2.88
N GLU A 139 -16.68 -10.03 2.59
CA GLU A 139 -16.77 -10.63 1.26
C GLU A 139 -16.91 -9.47 0.28
N ILE A 140 -15.85 -9.21 -0.48
CA ILE A 140 -15.97 -8.38 -1.67
C ILE A 140 -16.89 -9.21 -2.57
N ALA A 141 -18.18 -8.89 -2.57
CA ALA A 141 -19.10 -9.41 -3.56
C ALA A 141 -18.46 -9.07 -4.90
N ALA A 142 -17.88 -10.09 -5.52
CA ALA A 142 -17.28 -9.98 -6.81
C ALA A 142 -18.43 -9.61 -7.74
N SER A 143 -18.57 -8.32 -8.01
CA SER A 143 -19.26 -7.83 -9.21
C SER A 143 -18.35 -8.18 -10.38
N ILE A 144 -18.24 -9.48 -10.65
CA ILE A 144 -18.05 -9.97 -12.00
C ILE A 144 -19.39 -9.63 -12.63
N GLY A 145 -19.44 -8.48 -13.30
CA GLY A 145 -20.48 -8.18 -14.25
C GLY A 145 -20.45 -9.28 -15.30
N ASP A 146 -21.34 -10.25 -15.12
CA ASP A 146 -22.08 -10.86 -16.21
C ASP A 146 -22.65 -9.70 -17.03
N ASP A 147 -21.94 -9.32 -18.09
CA ASP A 147 -22.54 -8.77 -19.29
C ASP A 147 -22.11 -9.71 -20.42
N ASP A 148 -22.85 -10.81 -20.45
CA ASP A 148 -23.31 -11.48 -21.66
C ASP A 148 -23.72 -10.44 -22.71
N ASP A 149 -22.97 -10.37 -23.81
CA ASP A 149 -23.44 -9.76 -25.06
C ASP A 149 -23.00 -10.71 -26.20
N GLU A 150 -23.76 -11.81 -26.33
CA GLU A 150 -24.14 -12.33 -27.64
C GLU A 150 -24.88 -11.21 -28.41
N ILE A 151 -24.31 -10.78 -29.55
CA ILE A 151 -24.89 -10.75 -30.92
C ILE A 151 -23.87 -10.13 -31.89
#